data_AF-A0A820PQ46-F1
#
_entry.id   AF-A0A820PQ46-F1
#
_cell.length_a   1.000
_cell.length_b   1.000
_cell.length_c   1.000
_cell.angle_alpha   90.00
_cell.angle_beta   90.00
_cell.angle_gamma   90.00
#
_symmetry.space_group_name_H-M   'P 1'
#
loop_
_entity.id
_entity.type
_entity.pdbx_description
1 polymer ?
#
loop_
_entity_poly.entity_id
_entity_poly.type
_entity_poly.pdbx_seq_one_letter_code
_entity_poly.pdbx_strand_id
1 'polypeptide(L)'
;RDKENAINPIEIDYYRQKGYYPNAILNFITLCGGGGFTNNDKIIGTNLDEMISLFNIKLFSRHAAIVDFKKLSLCQRAHFKREYDKSIESRQQIIDELRQKVLHYYPEKNSSTSIQLQK
;
A
#
# COMPACT_ATOMS: atom_id res chain seq x y z
N ARG A 1 -20.26 -17.40 -15.91
CA ARG A 1 -18.87 -16.88 -15.90
C ARG A 1 -18.64 -16.32 -14.52
N ASP A 2 -17.69 -16.89 -13.81
CA ASP A 2 -17.64 -16.98 -12.35
C ASP A 2 -17.44 -15.62 -11.68
N LYS A 3 -18.39 -15.25 -10.81
CA LYS A 3 -18.37 -14.00 -10.04
C LYS A 3 -17.36 -14.02 -8.89
N GLU A 4 -16.80 -15.18 -8.54
CA GLU A 4 -15.85 -15.32 -7.42
C GLU A 4 -14.45 -14.76 -7.69
N ASN A 5 -14.10 -14.46 -8.95
CA ASN A 5 -12.78 -13.92 -9.32
C ASN A 5 -12.85 -12.61 -10.13
N ALA A 6 -13.98 -11.91 -10.11
CA ALA A 6 -14.07 -10.58 -10.69
C ALA A 6 -13.27 -9.60 -9.82
N ILE A 7 -12.14 -9.11 -10.34
CA ILE A 7 -11.41 -7.98 -9.75
C ILE A 7 -12.42 -6.83 -9.60
N ASN A 8 -12.73 -6.42 -8.38
CA ASN A 8 -13.53 -5.23 -8.12
C ASN A 8 -12.63 -4.11 -7.57
N PRO A 9 -11.89 -3.41 -8.45
CA PRO A 9 -10.95 -2.39 -8.02
C PRO A 9 -11.63 -1.10 -7.53
N ILE A 10 -12.97 -1.08 -7.46
CA ILE A 10 -13.78 0.08 -7.06
C ILE A 10 -14.07 0.04 -5.56
N GLU A 11 -14.05 -1.15 -4.94
CA GLU A 11 -14.33 -1.33 -3.51
C GLU A 11 -13.06 -1.22 -2.66
N ILE A 12 -13.11 -0.44 -1.58
CA ILE A 12 -11.99 -0.33 -0.62
C ILE A 12 -11.67 -1.67 0.04
N ASP A 13 -12.69 -2.48 0.32
CA ASP A 13 -12.51 -3.77 0.98
C ASP A 13 -11.67 -4.75 0.15
N TYR A 14 -11.72 -4.65 -1.18
CA TYR A 14 -10.83 -5.41 -2.07
C TYR A 14 -9.36 -5.14 -1.74
N TYR A 15 -8.97 -3.87 -1.60
CA TYR A 15 -7.59 -3.50 -1.30
C TYR A 15 -7.18 -3.90 0.12
N ARG A 16 -8.09 -3.74 1.08
CA ARG A 16 -7.87 -4.15 2.47
C ARG A 16 -7.61 -5.66 2.55
N GLN A 17 -8.42 -6.47 1.88
CA GLN A 17 -8.25 -7.94 1.85
C GLN A 17 -6.95 -8.35 1.15
N LYS A 18 -6.49 -7.58 0.17
CA LYS A 18 -5.18 -7.77 -0.49
C LYS A 18 -3.99 -7.30 0.35
N GLY A 19 -4.22 -6.68 1.51
CA GLY A 19 -3.15 -6.24 2.42
C GLY A 19 -2.49 -4.92 2.03
N TYR A 20 -3.15 -4.08 1.22
CA TYR A 20 -2.67 -2.74 0.95
C TYR A 20 -2.81 -1.86 2.20
N TYR A 21 -1.81 -0.99 2.42
CA TYR A 21 -1.82 -0.09 3.56
C TYR A 21 -2.78 1.08 3.29
N PRO A 22 -3.54 1.55 4.32
CA PRO A 22 -4.46 2.68 4.15
C PRO A 22 -3.78 3.92 3.56
N ASN A 23 -2.58 4.26 4.05
CA ASN A 23 -1.82 5.40 3.52
C ASN A 23 -1.36 5.20 2.07
N ALA A 24 -1.10 3.95 1.64
CA ALA A 24 -0.74 3.66 0.25
C ALA A 24 -1.93 3.88 -0.69
N ILE A 25 -3.14 3.48 -0.27
CA ILE A 25 -4.38 3.74 -1.00
C ILE A 25 -4.66 5.24 -1.06
N LEU A 26 -4.46 5.97 0.04
CA LEU A 26 -4.64 7.42 0.08
C LEU A 26 -3.68 8.14 -0.89
N ASN A 27 -2.38 7.81 -0.86
CA ASN A 27 -1.43 8.36 -1.83
C ASN A 27 -1.84 8.01 -3.27
N PHE A 28 -2.24 6.76 -3.52
CA PHE A 28 -2.65 6.29 -4.84
C PHE A 28 -3.84 7.07 -5.40
N ILE A 29 -4.91 7.27 -4.62
CA ILE A 29 -6.08 8.03 -5.07
C ILE A 29 -5.73 9.50 -5.33
N THR A 30 -4.85 10.09 -4.50
CA THR A 30 -4.34 11.45 -4.71
C THR A 30 -3.50 11.56 -5.98
N LEU A 31 -2.72 10.54 -6.33
CA LEU A 31 -1.91 10.50 -7.55
C LEU A 31 -2.70 10.23 -8.83
N CYS A 32 -3.87 9.59 -8.71
CA CYS A 32 -4.79 9.34 -9.82
C CYS A 32 -5.71 10.54 -10.07
N GLY A 33 -6.06 11.26 -9.00
CA GLY A 33 -7.03 12.36 -8.98
C GLY A 33 -6.45 13.76 -8.83
N GLY A 34 -7.34 14.75 -8.92
CA GLY A 34 -7.05 16.13 -9.30
C GLY A 34 -6.31 16.99 -8.26
N GLY A 35 -5.01 16.75 -8.08
CA GLY A 35 -4.10 17.77 -7.55
C GLY A 35 -4.39 18.14 -6.08
N GLY A 36 -4.23 19.43 -5.76
CA GLY A 36 -4.14 19.88 -4.37
C GLY A 36 -2.71 19.88 -3.83
N PHE A 37 -1.74 19.46 -4.65
CA PHE A 37 -0.32 19.38 -4.29
C PHE A 37 0.54 19.92 -5.43
N THR A 38 1.66 20.56 -5.08
CA THR A 38 2.57 21.17 -6.07
C THR A 38 3.43 20.15 -6.81
N ASN A 39 3.70 19.00 -6.20
CA ASN A 39 4.45 17.91 -6.78
C ASN A 39 3.82 16.58 -6.35
N ASN A 40 3.20 15.90 -7.31
CA ASN A 40 2.54 14.63 -7.07
C ASN A 40 3.51 13.54 -6.60
N ASP A 41 4.75 13.51 -7.08
CA ASP A 41 5.73 12.49 -6.66
C ASP A 41 6.11 12.63 -5.18
N LYS A 42 6.01 13.83 -4.59
CA LYS A 42 6.21 14.05 -3.16
C LYS A 42 5.14 13.42 -2.29
N ILE A 43 4.01 12.98 -2.86
CA ILE A 43 2.94 12.29 -2.13
C ILE A 43 3.29 10.83 -1.88
N ILE A 44 4.18 10.22 -2.67
CA ILE A 44 4.52 8.82 -2.49
C ILE A 44 5.25 8.64 -1.14
N GLY A 45 4.62 7.91 -0.22
CA GLY A 45 5.18 7.59 1.10
C GLY A 45 4.81 8.60 2.20
N THR A 46 4.06 9.66 1.89
CA THR A 46 3.59 10.60 2.91
C THR A 46 2.38 10.04 3.65
N ASN A 47 2.32 10.31 4.94
CA ASN A 47 1.16 9.98 5.78
C ASN A 47 0.08 11.06 5.65
N LEU A 48 -1.09 10.80 6.21
CA LEU A 48 -2.22 11.73 6.14
C LEU A 48 -1.89 13.11 6.75
N ASP A 49 -1.19 13.18 7.88
CA ASP A 49 -0.86 14.45 8.55
C ASP A 49 0.08 15.32 7.68
N GLU A 50 1.08 14.68 7.07
CA GLU A 50 2.00 15.30 6.11
C GLU A 50 1.23 15.79 4.88
N MET A 51 0.30 14.99 4.35
CA MET A 51 -0.56 15.38 3.23
C MET A 51 -1.45 16.58 3.60
N ILE A 52 -2.04 16.62 4.79
CA ILE A 52 -2.85 17.76 5.25
C ILE A 52 -2.02 19.04 5.25
N SER A 53 -0.77 18.98 5.74
CA SER A 53 0.12 20.15 5.79
C SER A 53 0.51 20.70 4.40
N LEU A 54 0.52 19.84 3.38
CA LEU A 54 0.92 20.17 2.01
C LEU A 54 -0.26 20.52 1.10
N PHE A 55 -1.49 20.23 1.54
CA PHE A 55 -2.69 20.37 0.72
C PHE A 55 -3.03 21.84 0.46
N ASN A 56 -3.33 22.16 -0.79
CA ASN A 56 -3.78 23.48 -1.20
C ASN A 56 -4.87 23.39 -2.26
N ILE A 57 -6.09 23.79 -1.90
CA ILE A 57 -7.27 23.75 -2.77
C ILE A 57 -7.09 24.52 -4.09
N LYS A 58 -6.21 25.53 -4.13
CA LYS A 58 -5.92 26.31 -5.35
C LYS A 58 -5.19 25.48 -6.42
N LEU A 59 -4.62 24.34 -6.05
CA LEU A 59 -3.89 23.44 -6.93
C LEU A 59 -4.76 22.31 -7.49
N PHE A 60 -6.07 22.37 -7.29
CA PHE A 60 -6.98 21.35 -7.80
C PHE A 60 -7.06 21.42 -9.33
N SER A 61 -6.89 20.27 -9.98
CA SER A 61 -7.01 20.18 -11.44
C SER A 61 -8.47 19.98 -11.85
N ARG A 62 -8.86 20.60 -12.97
CA ARG A 62 -10.16 20.38 -13.62
C ARG A 62 -10.15 19.24 -14.64
N HIS A 63 -8.98 18.64 -14.88
CA HIS A 63 -8.85 17.51 -15.79
C HIS A 63 -9.33 16.22 -15.13
N ALA A 64 -9.85 15.30 -15.94
CA ALA A 64 -10.27 14.00 -15.47
C ALA A 64 -9.10 13.25 -14.81
N ALA A 65 -9.42 12.58 -13.71
CA ALA A 65 -8.51 11.67 -13.03
C ALA A 65 -8.22 10.46 -13.92
N ILE A 66 -6.94 10.13 -14.13
CA ILE A 66 -6.54 8.89 -14.82
C ILE A 66 -6.02 7.94 -13.75
N VAL A 67 -6.70 6.80 -13.62
CA VAL A 67 -6.29 5.75 -12.69
C VAL A 67 -5.10 4.99 -13.27
N ASP A 68 -3.94 5.14 -12.64
CA ASP A 68 -2.73 4.41 -13.00
C ASP A 68 -2.32 3.44 -11.89
N PHE A 69 -2.80 2.20 -12.00
CA PHE A 69 -2.52 1.13 -11.04
C PHE A 69 -1.02 0.82 -10.85
N LYS A 70 -0.14 1.23 -11.77
CA LYS A 70 1.31 1.08 -11.56
C LYS A 70 1.77 1.89 -10.35
N LYS A 71 1.15 3.05 -10.10
CA LYS A 71 1.46 3.92 -8.95
C LYS A 71 1.07 3.31 -7.61
N LEU A 72 0.05 2.44 -7.57
CA LEU A 72 -0.36 1.77 -6.34
C LEU A 72 0.78 0.92 -5.76
N SER A 73 1.51 0.19 -6.61
CA SER A 73 2.67 -0.62 -6.19
C SER A 73 3.79 0.25 -5.60
N LEU A 74 4.01 1.45 -6.16
CA LEU A 74 5.00 2.40 -5.67
C LEU A 74 4.59 2.95 -4.30
N CYS A 75 3.33 3.34 -4.14
CA CYS A 75 2.79 3.82 -2.86
C CYS A 75 2.89 2.75 -1.78
N GLN A 76 2.49 1.51 -2.10
CA GLN A 76 2.57 0.39 -1.17
C GLN A 76 4.01 0.13 -0.74
N ARG A 77 4.97 0.12 -1.67
CA ARG A 77 6.38 -0.11 -1.36
C ARG A 77 6.95 0.99 -0.46
N ALA A 78 6.61 2.25 -0.72
CA ALA A 78 7.07 3.38 0.10
C ALA A 78 6.55 3.28 1.54
N HIS A 79 5.25 2.98 1.71
CA HIS A 79 4.65 2.80 3.03
C HIS A 79 5.12 1.55 3.76
N PHE A 80 5.33 0.45 3.04
CA PHE A 80 5.94 -0.75 3.61
C PHE A 80 7.35 -0.46 4.13
N LYS A 81 8.19 0.22 3.33
CA LYS A 81 9.53 0.62 3.75
C LYS A 81 9.49 1.52 4.99
N ARG A 82 8.59 2.50 5.01
CA ARG A 82 8.40 3.40 6.15
C ARG A 82 8.08 2.63 7.44
N GLU A 83 7.12 1.72 7.41
CA GLU A 83 6.78 0.91 8.59
C GLU A 83 7.91 -0.07 8.97
N TYR A 84 8.61 -0.65 7.99
CA TYR A 84 9.75 -1.56 8.24
C TYR A 84 10.94 -0.86 8.90
N ASP A 85 11.18 0.41 8.54
CA ASP A 85 12.28 1.22 9.07
C ASP A 85 11.90 1.98 10.36
N LYS A 86 10.62 2.01 10.73
CA LYS A 86 10.07 2.79 11.86
C LYS A 86 10.64 2.39 13.22
N SER A 87 10.68 1.09 13.50
CA SER A 87 11.28 0.54 14.72
C SER A 87 11.59 -0.95 14.55
N ILE A 88 12.37 -1.50 15.47
CA ILE A 88 12.66 -2.94 15.52
C ILE A 88 11.37 -3.73 15.75
N GLU A 89 10.47 -3.23 16.59
CA GLU A 89 9.18 -3.86 16.90
C GLU A 89 8.29 -3.92 15.66
N SER A 90 8.18 -2.82 14.92
CA SER A 90 7.40 -2.75 13.69
C SER A 90 7.94 -3.72 12.63
N ARG A 91 9.26 -3.78 12.49
CA ARG A 91 9.93 -4.75 11.63
C ARG A 91 9.59 -6.18 12.01
N GLN A 92 9.65 -6.50 13.29
CA GLN A 92 9.36 -7.84 13.79
C GLN A 92 7.89 -8.21 13.52
N GLN A 93 6.95 -7.28 13.75
CA GLN A 93 5.53 -7.46 13.44
C GLN A 93 5.30 -7.78 11.95
N ILE A 94 5.96 -7.05 11.05
CA ILE A 94 5.88 -7.30 9.60
C ILE A 94 6.42 -8.70 9.24
N ILE A 95 7.56 -9.09 9.81
CA ILE A 95 8.15 -10.41 9.61
C ILE A 95 7.20 -11.51 10.10
N ASP A 96 6.59 -11.32 11.25
CA ASP A 96 5.66 -12.30 11.82
C ASP A 96 4.37 -12.40 11.01
N GLU A 97 3.80 -11.27 10.55
CA GLU A 97 2.65 -11.26 9.64
C GLU A 97 2.96 -11.99 8.33
N LEU A 98 4.15 -11.74 7.74
CA LEU A 98 4.60 -12.44 6.54
C LEU A 98 4.73 -13.94 6.80
N ARG A 99 5.33 -14.33 7.93
CA ARG A 99 5.46 -15.75 8.31
C ARG A 99 4.08 -16.41 8.41
N GLN A 100 3.11 -15.78 9.07
CA GLN A 100 1.75 -16.31 9.18
C GLN A 100 1.09 -16.48 7.81
N LYS A 101 1.23 -15.48 6.92
CA LYS A 101 0.71 -15.57 5.55
C LYS A 101 1.36 -16.70 4.74
N VAL A 102 2.69 -16.84 4.82
CA VAL A 102 3.40 -17.93 4.13
C VAL A 102 2.94 -19.29 4.65
N LEU A 103 2.80 -19.46 5.96
CA LEU A 103 2.33 -20.72 6.55
C LEU A 103 0.87 -21.02 6.19
N HIS A 104 0.02 -20.00 6.12
CA HIS A 104 -1.37 -20.15 5.72
C HIS A 104 -1.52 -20.64 4.26
N TYR A 105 -0.74 -20.08 3.33
CA TYR A 105 -0.82 -20.43 1.91
C TYR A 105 0.06 -21.62 1.52
N TYR A 106 1.10 -21.93 2.30
CA TYR A 106 2.06 -23.01 2.01
C TYR A 106 2.36 -23.85 3.27
N PRO A 107 1.37 -24.57 3.83
CA PRO A 107 1.52 -25.31 5.07
C PRO A 107 2.61 -26.41 4.99
N GLU A 108 2.77 -27.02 3.81
CA GLU A 108 3.76 -28.10 3.56
C GLU A 108 5.22 -27.62 3.63
N LYS A 109 5.47 -26.31 3.48
CA LYS A 109 6.82 -25.73 3.54
C LYS A 109 7.41 -25.73 4.95
N ASN A 110 6.60 -26.04 5.96
CA ASN A 110 7.01 -26.07 7.37
C ASN A 110 7.91 -27.29 7.69
N SER A 111 7.78 -28.38 6.92
CA SER A 111 8.45 -29.67 7.21
C SER A 111 9.82 -29.83 6.54
N SER A 112 10.13 -29.04 5.51
CA SER A 112 11.31 -29.26 4.66
C SER A 112 12.16 -28.02 4.41
N THR A 113 11.79 -26.87 4.96
CA THR A 113 12.60 -25.66 4.80
C THR A 113 12.67 -24.94 6.12
N SER A 114 13.81 -25.08 6.79
CA SER A 114 14.34 -24.09 7.70
C SER A 114 14.37 -22.75 6.96
N ILE A 115 13.27 -22.00 7.02
CA ILE A 115 13.25 -20.59 6.60
C ILE A 115 14.03 -19.84 7.67
N GLN A 116 15.36 -19.99 7.63
CA GLN A 116 16.29 -19.14 8.36
C GLN A 116 16.27 -17.79 7.66
N LEU A 117 15.34 -16.93 8.07
CA LEU A 117 15.51 -15.49 7.87
C LEU A 117 16.77 -15.11 8.66
N GLN A 118 17.88 -14.90 7.95
CA GLN A 118 19.14 -14.50 8.56
C GLN A 118 18.88 -13.24 9.39
N LYS A 119 19.27 -13.33 10.67
CA LYS A 119 19.18 -12.24 11.65
C LYS A 119 20.06 -11.07 11.24
#